data_AF-X0ZJ96-F1
#
_entry.id   AF-X0ZJ96-F1
#
_cell.length_a   1.000
_cell.length_b   1.000
_cell.length_c   1.000
_cell.angle_alpha   90.00
_cell.angle_beta   90.00
_cell.angle_gamma   90.00
#
_symmetry.space_group_name_H-M   'P 1'
#
loop_
_entity.id
_entity.type
_entity.pdbx_description
1 polymer ?
#
loop_
_entity_poly.entity_id
_entity_poly.type
_entity_poly.pdbx_seq_one_letter_code
_entity_poly.pdbx_strand_id
1 'polypeptide(L)' 'MYFKKVRLKNYRNFSNLSIDLDSNLNIFIGNNAQGKTNLLEGLNLIIKGSSYRTKEDREVIKW' A
#
# COMPACT_ATOMS: atom_id res chain seq x y z
N MET A 1 -12.58 13.59 1.46
CA MET A 1 -11.42 13.19 2.29
C MET A 1 -10.50 12.33 1.43
N TYR A 2 -9.20 12.64 1.36
CA TYR A 2 -8.23 11.91 0.54
C TYR A 2 -6.87 11.82 1.25
N PHE A 3 -6.03 10.86 0.84
CA PHE A 3 -4.66 10.78 1.32
C PHE A 3 -3.79 11.81 0.59
N LYS A 4 -3.09 12.69 1.32
CA LYS A 4 -2.11 13.61 0.71
C LYS A 4 -0.77 12.94 0.43
N LYS A 5 -0.32 12.09 1.36
CA LYS A 5 0.94 11.38 1.32
C LYS A 5 0.79 10.03 1.96
N VAL A 6 1.43 9.02 1.39
CA VAL A 6 1.45 7.66 1.92
C VAL A 6 2.88 7.20 2.03
N ARG A 7 3.21 6.61 3.19
CA ARG A 7 4.53 6.03 3.44
C ARG A 7 4.35 4.58 3.87
N LEU A 8 4.97 3.67 3.13
CA LEU A 8 5.02 2.25 3.45
C LEU A 8 6.48 1.87 3.69
N LYS A 9 6.79 1.29 4.85
CA LYS A 9 8.15 0.88 5.23
C LYS A 9 8.13 -0.57 5.66
N ASN A 10 9.04 -1.39 5.12
CA ASN A 10 9.10 -2.83 5.38
C ASN A 10 7.73 -3.51 5.23
N TYR A 11 7.01 -3.16 4.17
CA TYR A 11 5.64 -3.61 3.92
C TYR A 11 5.56 -4.33 2.58
N ARG A 12 5.15 -5.60 2.57
CA ARG A 12 5.12 -6.45 1.38
C ARG A 12 6.41 -6.28 0.56
N ASN A 13 6.34 -6.06 -0.75
CA ASN A 13 7.54 -5.93 -1.59
C ASN A 13 8.21 -4.55 -1.47
N PHE A 14 7.70 -3.63 -0.65
CA PHE A 14 8.26 -2.29 -0.47
C PHE A 14 9.21 -2.23 0.74
N SER A 15 10.50 -1.99 0.48
CA SER A 15 11.47 -1.64 1.55
C SER A 15 11.16 -0.26 2.13
N ASN A 16 10.99 0.74 1.26
CA ASN A 16 10.62 2.09 1.62
C ASN A 16 9.95 2.74 0.41
N LEU A 17 8.66 3.04 0.53
CA LEU A 17 7.87 3.77 -0.45
C LEU A 17 7.34 5.04 0.21
N SER A 18 7.48 6.16 -0.49
CA SER A 18 6.89 7.44 -0.10
C SER A 18 6.31 8.08 -1.36
N ILE A 19 5.00 8.27 -1.38
CA ILE A 19 4.29 8.85 -2.52
C ILE A 19 3.41 9.99 -2.04
N ASP A 20 3.43 11.10 -2.77
CA ASP A 20 2.45 12.17 -2.66
C ASP A 20 1.32 11.86 -3.66
N LEU A 21 0.07 12.11 -3.26
CA LEU A 21 -1.12 11.72 -3.99
C LEU A 21 -1.95 12.95 -4.36
N ASP A 22 -2.50 12.89 -5.57
CA ASP A 22 -3.43 13.90 -6.05
C ASP A 22 -4.82 13.71 -5.45
N SER A 23 -5.54 14.81 -5.26
CA SER A 23 -6.91 14.79 -4.71
C SER A 23 -7.97 14.24 -5.67
N ASN A 24 -7.69 14.20 -6.96
CA ASN A 24 -8.63 13.82 -8.02
C ASN A 24 -8.34 12.42 -8.56
N LEU A 25 -7.21 12.23 -9.24
CA LEU A 25 -6.89 10.96 -9.92
C LEU A 25 -5.43 10.56 -9.71
N ASN A 26 -5.23 9.31 -9.29
CA ASN A 26 -3.91 8.70 -9.16
C ASN A 26 -3.87 7.42 -10.01
N ILE A 27 -2.96 7.36 -10.98
CA ILE A 27 -2.80 6.20 -11.86
C ILE A 27 -1.47 5.52 -11.54
N PHE A 28 -1.53 4.25 -11.13
CA PHE A 28 -0.34 3.44 -10.87
C PHE A 28 -0.14 2.41 -11.98
N ILE A 29 0.93 2.58 -12.77
CA ILE A 29 1.24 1.76 -13.94
C ILE A 29 2.49 0.92 -13.67
N GLY A 30 2.49 -0.31 -14.19
CA GLY A 30 3.65 -1.20 -14.12
C GLY A 30 3.26 -2.64 -14.42
N ASN A 31 4.25 -3.53 -14.49
CA ASN A 31 4.03 -4.94 -14.75
C ASN A 31 3.29 -5.64 -13.59
N ASN A 32 2.77 -6.84 -13.85
CA ASN A 32 2.21 -7.70 -12.82
C ASN A 32 3.26 -8.03 -11.74
N ALA A 33 2.79 -8.31 -10.53
CA ALA A 33 3.61 -8.59 -9.35
C ALA A 33 4.56 -7.44 -8.88
N GLN A 34 4.47 -6.24 -9.45
CA GLN A 34 5.31 -5.09 -9.04
C GLN A 34 4.80 -4.31 -7.81
N GLY A 35 3.81 -4.85 -7.08
CA GLY A 35 3.31 -4.23 -5.85
C GLY A 35 2.17 -3.25 -6.00
N LYS A 36 1.58 -3.08 -7.20
CA LYS A 36 0.39 -2.22 -7.39
C LYS A 36 -0.76 -2.58 -6.44
N THR A 37 -1.10 -3.87 -6.36
CA THR A 37 -2.12 -4.36 -5.41
C THR A 37 -1.67 -4.23 -3.96
N ASN A 38 -0.37 -4.38 -3.68
CA ASN A 38 0.16 -4.19 -2.32
C ASN A 38 0.02 -2.73 -1.88
N LEU A 39 0.22 -1.76 -2.77
CA LEU A 39 -0.04 -0.35 -2.45
C LEU A 39 -1.50 -0.13 -2.04
N LEU A 40 -2.46 -0.63 -2.83
CA LEU A 40 -3.88 -0.53 -2.51
C LEU A 40 -4.25 -1.25 -1.21
N GLU A 41 -3.63 -2.39 -0.95
CA GLU A 41 -3.74 -3.11 0.32
C GLU A 41 -3.23 -2.29 1.51
N GLY A 42 -2.08 -1.61 1.34
CA GLY A 42 -1.52 -0.72 2.37
C GLY A 42 -2.46 0.44 2.69
N LEU A 43 -3.09 1.04 1.67
CA LEU A 43 -4.10 2.08 1.89
C LEU A 43 -5.31 1.55 2.67
N ASN A 44 -5.83 0.38 2.30
CA ASN A 44 -6.94 -0.24 3.02
C ASN A 44 -6.56 -0.56 4.47
N LEU A 45 -5.35 -1.08 4.70
CA LEU A 45 -4.83 -1.38 6.03
C LEU A 45 -4.79 -0.13 6.91
N ILE A 46 -4.34 1.01 6.38
CA ILE A 46 -4.31 2.29 7.12
C ILE A 46 -5.73 2.73 7.56
N ILE A 47 -6.75 2.49 6.72
CA ILE A 47 -8.13 2.89 7.02
C ILE A 47 -8.80 1.92 7.99
N LYS A 48 -8.64 0.61 7.76
CA LYS A 48 -9.41 -0.44 8.45
C LYS A 48 -8.66 -1.06 9.63
N GLY A 49 -7.36 -0.84 9.74
CA GLY A 49 -6.49 -1.50 10.72
C GLY A 49 -6.25 -2.99 10.45
N SER A 50 -6.73 -3.55 9.34
CA SER A 50 -6.53 -4.95 8.96
C SER A 50 -6.36 -5.13 7.46
N SER A 51 -5.59 -6.17 7.07
CA SER A 51 -5.47 -6.57 5.67
C SER A 51 -6.75 -7.28 5.23
N TYR A 52 -7.18 -7.02 4.00
CA TYR A 52 -8.27 -7.81 3.39
C TYR A 52 -7.77 -9.15 2.81
N ARG A 53 -6.45 -9.35 2.68
CA ARG A 53 -5.85 -10.57 2.11
C ARG A 53 -5.44 -11.58 3.18
N THR A 54 -5.15 -11.12 4.39
CA THR A 54 -4.67 -11.96 5.49
C THR A 54 -5.15 -11.44 6.84
N LYS A 55 -5.29 -12.36 7.80
CA LYS A 55 -5.60 -12.05 9.20
C LYS A 55 -4.34 -11.95 10.07
N GLU A 56 -3.18 -12.33 9.53
CA GLU A 56 -1.91 -12.40 10.25
C GLU A 56 -1.05 -11.17 9.95
N ASP A 57 -0.84 -10.30 10.94
CA ASP A 57 -0.07 -9.06 10.74
C ASP A 57 1.37 -9.31 10.26
N ARG A 58 1.98 -10.42 10.66
CA ARG A 58 3.32 -10.79 10.21
C ARG A 58 3.42 -11.00 8.69
N GLU A 59 2.32 -11.35 8.02
CA GLU A 59 2.33 -11.61 6.58
C GLU A 59 2.35 -10.34 5.74
N VAL A 60 2.02 -9.18 6.32
CA VAL A 60 2.16 -7.89 5.63
C VAL A 60 3.56 -7.29 5.76
N ILE A 61 4.39 -7.83 6.66
CA ILE A 61 5.79 -7.43 6.81
C ILE A 61 6.56 -7.86 5.55
N LYS A 62 7.54 -7.05 5.16
CA LYS A 62 8.35 -7.29 3.98
C LYS A 62 8.92 -8.71 3.93
N TRP A 63 8.54 -9.43 2.87
CA TRP A 63 9.15 -10.63 2.32
C TRP A 63 10.43 -10.36 1.52
#